data_AF-A0A2G6EGP7-F1
#
_entry.id   AF-A0A2G6EGP7-F1
#
_cell.length_a   1.000
_cell.length_b   1.000
_cell.length_c   1.000
_cell.angle_alpha   90.00
_cell.angle_beta   90.00
_cell.angle_gamma   90.00
#
_symmetry.space_group_name_H-M   'P 1'
#
loop_
_entity.id
_entity.type
_entity.pdbx_description
1 polymer ?
#
loop_
_entity_poly.entity_id
_entity_poly.type
_entity_poly.pdbx_seq_one_letter_code
_entity_poly.pdbx_strand_id
1 'polypeptide(L)'
;MMRGMNAISATRKTVISLLALALALFASWAPVVQAQSDFGDFEAPSIEHDEDTRGRRGAVENFIARVTDNERLASVHLYYRYNGEQVPDADYIEVDMQPIKGSDFHSADIDTSDAADEASVIEYYIRAEDVSGNVVLKGFAFRPLERILDDPTVPVDDALVTEAADTSVDTSGGKLNWWLVGLGVLAVGGLAAVAADGGGSSDCNPCVVTLDIEPPR
;
A
#
# COMPACT_ATOMS: atom_id res chain seq x y z
N MET A 1 -60.02 -43.56 63.24
CA MET A 1 -58.97 -42.53 63.28
C MET A 1 -57.84 -42.93 62.34
N MET A 2 -57.47 -42.02 61.44
CA MET A 2 -56.20 -41.94 60.69
C MET A 2 -55.78 -43.08 59.75
N ARG A 3 -56.16 -42.97 58.47
CA ARG A 3 -55.42 -43.58 57.36
C ARG A 3 -55.59 -42.70 56.11
N GLY A 4 -54.56 -41.94 55.78
CA GLY A 4 -54.50 -41.17 54.53
C GLY A 4 -53.69 -39.91 54.66
N MET A 5 -52.38 -39.98 54.35
CA MET A 5 -51.58 -38.79 54.02
C MET A 5 -50.20 -39.04 53.39
N ASN A 6 -49.87 -40.25 52.90
CA ASN A 6 -48.51 -40.54 52.41
C ASN A 6 -48.36 -40.67 50.88
N ALA A 7 -49.43 -40.60 50.08
CA ALA A 7 -49.33 -40.85 48.63
C ALA A 7 -48.96 -39.62 47.78
N ILE A 8 -49.13 -38.40 48.31
CA ILE A 8 -48.93 -37.15 47.55
C ILE A 8 -47.44 -36.73 47.51
N SER A 9 -46.60 -37.27 48.41
CA SER A 9 -45.19 -36.89 48.51
C SER A 9 -44.27 -37.64 47.54
N ALA A 10 -44.68 -38.83 47.07
CA ALA A 10 -43.86 -39.66 46.18
C ALA A 10 -43.92 -39.19 44.71
N THR A 11 -45.10 -38.80 44.24
CA THR A 11 -45.33 -38.34 42.85
C THR A 11 -44.69 -36.98 42.55
N ARG A 12 -44.59 -36.10 43.56
CA ARG A 12 -43.88 -34.81 43.40
C ARG A 12 -42.37 -34.99 43.26
N LYS A 13 -41.78 -35.98 43.94
CA LYS A 13 -40.34 -36.25 43.87
C LYS A 13 -39.93 -36.83 42.51
N THR A 14 -40.74 -37.71 41.93
CA THR A 14 -40.46 -38.30 40.61
C THR A 14 -40.56 -37.26 39.49
N VAL A 15 -41.54 -36.35 39.54
CA VAL A 15 -41.69 -35.28 38.55
C VAL A 15 -40.50 -34.29 38.61
N ILE A 16 -40.05 -33.92 39.81
CA ILE A 16 -38.89 -33.02 39.97
C ILE A 16 -37.61 -33.68 39.46
N SER A 17 -37.38 -34.97 39.74
CA SER A 17 -36.20 -35.68 39.22
C SER A 17 -36.21 -35.82 37.70
N LEU A 18 -37.36 -36.10 37.09
CA LEU A 18 -37.47 -36.17 35.62
C LEU A 18 -37.24 -34.82 34.95
N LEU A 19 -37.76 -33.74 35.54
CA LEU A 19 -37.55 -32.38 35.03
C LEU A 19 -36.08 -31.94 35.16
N ALA A 20 -35.43 -32.23 36.28
CA ALA A 20 -34.01 -31.94 36.50
C ALA A 20 -33.12 -32.73 35.52
N LEU A 21 -33.45 -33.99 35.26
CA LEU A 21 -32.74 -34.82 34.28
C LEU A 21 -32.93 -34.30 32.85
N ALA A 22 -34.15 -33.88 32.49
CA ALA A 22 -34.43 -33.27 31.18
C ALA A 22 -33.67 -31.95 30.99
N LEU A 23 -33.64 -31.07 31.99
CA LEU A 23 -32.87 -29.82 31.96
C LEU A 23 -31.35 -30.07 31.84
N ALA A 24 -30.82 -31.07 32.54
CA ALA A 24 -29.40 -31.45 32.44
C ALA A 24 -29.05 -32.03 31.05
N LEU A 25 -29.96 -32.78 30.44
CA LEU A 25 -29.78 -33.33 29.09
C LEU A 25 -29.92 -32.27 28.00
N PHE A 26 -30.75 -31.24 28.18
CA PHE A 26 -30.83 -30.11 27.25
C PHE A 26 -29.62 -29.17 27.35
N ALA A 27 -29.07 -28.98 28.55
CA ALA A 27 -27.89 -28.13 28.77
C ALA A 27 -26.60 -28.70 28.12
N SER A 28 -26.53 -30.01 27.89
CA SER A 28 -25.37 -30.65 27.25
C SER A 28 -25.37 -30.58 25.72
N TRP A 29 -26.46 -30.13 25.08
CA TRP A 29 -26.56 -29.98 23.62
C TRP A 29 -26.24 -28.56 23.14
N ALA A 30 -26.18 -27.59 24.05
CA ALA A 30 -25.93 -26.18 23.74
C ALA A 30 -24.47 -25.78 23.40
N PRO A 31 -23.39 -26.48 23.80
CA PRO A 31 -22.05 -25.91 23.63
C PRO A 31 -21.41 -26.10 22.23
N VAL A 32 -22.06 -26.78 21.28
CA VAL A 32 -21.44 -27.04 19.95
C VAL A 32 -21.68 -25.91 18.94
N VAL A 33 -22.64 -25.01 19.18
CA VAL A 33 -23.04 -23.99 18.19
C VAL A 33 -22.14 -22.74 18.21
N GLN A 34 -21.38 -22.49 19.29
CA GLN A 34 -20.52 -21.31 19.42
C GLN A 34 -19.07 -21.52 18.95
N ALA A 35 -18.71 -22.74 18.52
CA ALA A 35 -17.34 -23.06 18.09
C ALA A 35 -17.13 -22.95 16.56
N GLN A 36 -18.16 -22.60 15.79
CA GLN A 36 -18.09 -22.54 14.32
C GLN A 36 -18.50 -21.19 13.73
N SER A 37 -18.69 -20.15 14.54
CA SER A 37 -19.22 -18.86 14.08
C SER A 37 -18.17 -17.79 13.82
N ASP A 38 -16.88 -18.08 13.96
CA ASP A 38 -15.82 -17.11 13.70
C ASP A 38 -14.69 -17.80 12.93
N PHE A 39 -14.89 -17.92 11.62
CA PHE A 39 -13.76 -18.19 10.74
C PHE A 39 -12.99 -16.86 10.68
N GLY A 40 -11.91 -16.76 11.43
CA GLY A 40 -11.08 -15.55 11.46
C GLY A 40 -10.64 -15.13 10.06
N ASP A 41 -10.32 -13.84 9.92
CA ASP A 41 -9.84 -13.31 8.65
C ASP A 41 -8.42 -13.80 8.35
N PHE A 42 -8.24 -14.29 7.13
CA PHE A 42 -6.95 -14.78 6.60
C PHE A 42 -6.54 -14.05 5.32
N GLU A 43 -7.33 -13.07 4.88
CA GLU A 43 -6.98 -12.24 3.73
C GLU A 43 -6.05 -11.11 4.20
N ALA A 44 -4.88 -11.01 3.57
CA ALA A 44 -3.94 -9.95 3.90
C ALA A 44 -4.31 -8.64 3.20
N PRO A 45 -3.94 -7.49 3.77
CA PRO A 45 -4.12 -6.21 3.10
C PRO A 45 -3.33 -6.16 1.78
N SER A 46 -3.66 -5.21 0.92
CA SER A 46 -2.95 -4.94 -0.33
C SER A 46 -2.33 -3.55 -0.34
N ILE A 47 -1.09 -3.44 -0.83
CA ILE A 47 -0.36 -2.18 -0.98
C ILE A 47 -0.15 -1.87 -2.46
N GLU A 48 -0.65 -0.73 -2.92
CA GLU A 48 -0.29 -0.11 -4.20
C GLU A 48 0.59 1.12 -3.90
N HIS A 49 1.77 1.19 -4.52
CA HIS A 49 2.72 2.28 -4.30
C HIS A 49 3.40 2.63 -5.62
N ASP A 50 3.29 3.90 -6.00
CA ASP A 50 4.01 4.49 -7.14
C ASP A 50 5.36 5.02 -6.64
N GLU A 51 6.43 4.44 -7.17
CA GLU A 51 7.79 4.71 -6.72
C GLU A 51 8.31 6.01 -7.35
N ASP A 52 8.31 7.11 -6.58
CA ASP A 52 9.10 8.28 -6.96
C ASP A 52 10.58 7.95 -6.79
N THR A 53 11.24 7.73 -7.92
CA THR A 53 12.65 7.29 -7.98
C THR A 53 13.65 8.39 -7.64
N ARG A 54 13.20 9.66 -7.56
CA ARG A 54 14.05 10.81 -7.24
C ARG A 54 13.44 11.66 -6.13
N GLY A 55 14.31 12.15 -5.26
CA GLY A 55 14.03 13.09 -4.18
C GLY A 55 15.11 14.15 -4.09
N ARG A 56 15.02 15.05 -3.11
CA ARG A 56 16.00 16.11 -2.86
C ARG A 56 16.59 15.98 -1.48
N ARG A 57 17.92 16.01 -1.38
CA ARG A 57 18.62 16.06 -0.10
C ARG A 57 18.39 17.41 0.59
N GLY A 58 18.30 17.40 1.92
CA GLY A 58 18.05 18.61 2.70
C GLY A 58 16.59 19.09 2.64
N ALA A 59 15.68 18.23 2.20
CA ALA A 59 14.24 18.51 2.11
C ALA A 59 13.42 17.40 2.80
N VAL A 60 12.14 17.68 3.01
CA VAL A 60 11.17 16.67 3.45
C VAL A 60 10.69 15.90 2.22
N GLU A 61 10.97 14.60 2.23
CA GLU A 61 10.55 13.64 1.21
C GLU A 61 9.27 12.95 1.63
N ASN A 62 8.24 13.02 0.77
CA ASN A 62 6.93 12.43 1.04
C ASN A 62 6.81 11.07 0.33
N PHE A 63 6.25 10.08 1.03
CA PHE A 63 6.02 8.74 0.54
C PHE A 63 4.55 8.41 0.69
N ILE A 64 3.87 8.12 -0.42
CA ILE A 64 2.43 7.84 -0.45
C ILE A 64 2.19 6.42 -0.94
N ALA A 65 1.38 5.66 -0.23
CA ALA A 65 0.90 4.36 -0.68
C ALA A 65 -0.60 4.25 -0.46
N ARG A 66 -1.28 3.53 -1.34
CA ARG A 66 -2.66 3.12 -1.14
C ARG A 66 -2.66 1.76 -0.47
N VAL A 67 -3.36 1.66 0.65
CA VAL A 67 -3.44 0.43 1.44
C VAL A 67 -4.91 0.11 1.66
N THR A 68 -5.33 -1.08 1.23
CA THR A 68 -6.72 -1.54 1.34
C THR A 68 -6.80 -2.89 2.01
N ASP A 69 -7.88 -3.11 2.74
CA ASP A 69 -8.15 -4.31 3.52
C ASP A 69 -9.65 -4.61 3.49
N ASN A 70 -10.05 -5.88 3.63
CA ASN A 70 -11.45 -6.30 3.66
C ASN A 70 -12.13 -6.07 5.02
N GLU A 71 -11.36 -5.85 6.09
CA GLU A 71 -11.87 -5.50 7.41
C GLU A 71 -11.36 -4.13 7.87
N ARG A 72 -10.18 -4.09 8.46
CA ARG A 72 -9.56 -2.89 9.03
C ARG A 72 -8.06 -3.07 9.16
N LEU A 73 -7.33 -2.04 8.75
CA LEU A 73 -5.90 -1.92 9.03
C LEU A 73 -5.64 -1.71 10.52
N ALA A 74 -4.69 -2.45 11.07
CA ALA A 74 -4.11 -2.20 12.38
C ALA A 74 -2.99 -1.16 12.30
N SER A 75 -2.07 -1.31 11.33
CA SER A 75 -0.99 -0.36 11.13
C SER A 75 -0.42 -0.35 9.72
N VAL A 76 0.21 0.77 9.36
CA VAL A 76 0.97 0.95 8.13
C VAL A 76 2.26 1.69 8.47
N HIS A 77 3.40 1.07 8.17
CA HIS A 77 4.71 1.62 8.49
C HIS A 77 5.58 1.65 7.24
N LEU A 78 6.38 2.71 7.14
CA LEU A 78 7.49 2.81 6.21
C LEU A 78 8.77 2.58 7.00
N TYR A 79 9.58 1.65 6.53
CA TYR A 79 10.90 1.37 7.06
C TYR A 79 11.92 1.93 6.08
N TYR A 80 12.84 2.78 6.55
CA TYR A 80 13.86 3.36 5.69
C TYR A 80 15.26 3.36 6.31
N ARG A 81 16.27 3.49 5.45
CA ARG A 81 17.65 3.80 5.81
C ARG A 81 18.31 4.58 4.67
N TYR A 82 19.43 5.24 4.96
CA TYR A 82 20.23 5.90 3.93
C TYR A 82 21.31 4.95 3.40
N ASN A 83 21.54 4.94 2.09
CA ASN A 83 22.72 4.29 1.54
C ASN A 83 23.98 5.11 1.92
N GLY A 84 25.14 4.44 1.98
CA GLY A 84 26.40 5.11 2.33
C GLY A 84 26.74 5.06 3.83
N GLU A 85 25.80 4.68 4.69
CA GLU A 85 26.16 4.12 6.00
C GLU A 85 26.94 2.82 5.72
N GLN A 86 28.26 2.83 5.92
CA GLN A 86 29.15 1.67 5.69
C GLN A 86 28.92 0.53 6.70
N VAL A 87 27.67 0.32 7.10
CA VAL A 87 27.24 -0.76 7.97
C VAL A 87 26.28 -1.61 7.13
N PRO A 88 26.71 -2.78 6.65
CA PRO A 88 25.85 -3.75 5.95
C PRO A 88 24.57 -4.09 6.72
N ASP A 89 24.60 -3.85 8.04
CA ASP A 89 23.55 -4.11 9.01
C ASP A 89 22.95 -2.81 9.61
N ALA A 90 23.00 -1.68 8.89
CA ALA A 90 22.27 -0.48 9.35
C ALA A 90 20.79 -0.82 9.50
N ASP A 91 20.30 -0.67 10.74
CA ASP A 91 18.92 -0.95 11.11
C ASP A 91 17.98 0.02 10.38
N TYR A 92 16.88 -0.50 9.85
CA TYR A 92 15.84 0.34 9.27
C TYR A 92 15.16 1.15 10.38
N ILE A 93 14.96 2.44 10.12
CA ILE A 93 14.18 3.35 10.94
C ILE A 93 12.71 3.19 10.56
N GLU A 94 11.85 2.98 11.56
CA GLU A 94 10.41 2.85 11.38
C GLU A 94 9.71 4.22 11.46
N VAL A 95 8.80 4.48 10.51
CA VAL A 95 7.96 5.68 10.46
C VAL A 95 6.50 5.27 10.23
N ASP A 96 5.61 5.75 11.09
CA ASP A 96 4.17 5.54 10.95
C ASP A 96 3.64 6.30 9.72
N MET A 97 3.02 5.58 8.78
CA MET A 97 2.32 6.21 7.66
C MET A 97 0.91 6.63 8.10
N GLN A 98 0.67 7.94 8.12
CA GLN A 98 -0.60 8.52 8.56
C GLN A 98 -1.67 8.42 7.48
N PRO A 99 -2.92 8.06 7.81
CA PRO A 99 -4.01 8.00 6.84
C PRO A 99 -4.40 9.40 6.35
N ILE A 100 -4.53 9.54 5.04
CA ILE A 100 -5.07 10.75 4.41
C ILE A 100 -6.60 10.68 4.50
N LYS A 101 -7.18 11.64 5.23
CA LYS A 101 -8.60 11.67 5.57
C LYS A 101 -9.52 11.46 4.36
N GLY A 102 -10.41 10.48 4.48
CA GLY A 102 -11.43 10.19 3.47
C GLY A 102 -10.91 9.43 2.26
N SER A 103 -9.76 8.76 2.38
CA SER A 103 -9.17 7.95 1.32
C SER A 103 -8.46 6.72 1.89
N ASP A 104 -8.08 5.79 1.01
CA ASP A 104 -7.27 4.60 1.34
C ASP A 104 -5.76 4.89 1.25
N PHE A 105 -5.38 6.16 1.14
CA PHE A 105 -3.97 6.55 1.04
C PHE A 105 -3.37 6.83 2.41
N HIS A 106 -2.12 6.42 2.57
CA HIS A 106 -1.29 6.66 3.73
C HIS A 106 -0.04 7.42 3.30
N SER A 107 0.45 8.32 4.14
CA SER A 107 1.64 9.12 3.86
C SER A 107 2.63 9.10 5.02
N ALA A 108 3.91 8.98 4.71
CA ALA A 108 5.01 9.25 5.63
C ALA A 108 5.92 10.35 5.07
N ASP A 109 6.44 11.18 5.98
CA ASP A 109 7.39 12.24 5.67
C ASP A 109 8.76 11.87 6.26
N ILE A 110 9.80 11.97 5.44
CA ILE A 110 11.19 11.74 5.85
C ILE A 110 11.95 13.05 5.69
N ASP A 111 12.42 13.61 6.81
CA ASP A 111 13.30 14.78 6.77
C ASP A 111 14.74 14.33 6.46
N THR A 112 15.25 14.79 5.32
CA THR A 112 16.62 14.47 4.86
C THR A 112 17.64 15.55 5.22
N SER A 113 17.27 16.54 6.04
CA SER A 113 18.20 17.57 6.50
C SER A 113 19.29 17.06 7.44
N ASP A 114 19.00 16.01 8.20
CA ASP A 114 19.96 15.34 9.10
C ASP A 114 20.68 14.16 8.43
N ALA A 115 20.42 13.90 7.14
CA ALA A 115 21.12 12.85 6.41
C ALA A 115 22.60 13.20 6.24
N ALA A 116 23.49 12.21 6.33
CA ALA A 116 24.92 12.41 6.12
C ALA A 116 25.21 12.97 4.71
N ASP A 117 26.31 13.70 4.56
CA ASP A 117 26.70 14.31 3.28
C ASP A 117 26.93 13.27 2.16
N GLU A 118 27.24 12.03 2.51
CA GLU A 118 27.35 10.91 1.56
C GLU A 118 26.01 10.22 1.22
N ALA A 119 24.92 10.52 1.91
CA ALA A 119 23.61 9.88 1.70
C ALA A 119 23.03 10.25 0.34
N SER A 120 23.01 9.30 -0.59
CA SER A 120 22.60 9.51 -1.99
C SER A 120 21.33 8.76 -2.37
N VAL A 121 20.87 7.83 -1.56
CA VAL A 121 19.69 7.00 -1.78
C VAL A 121 19.00 6.74 -0.44
N ILE A 122 17.68 6.84 -0.43
CA ILE A 122 16.83 6.27 0.62
C ILE A 122 16.45 4.87 0.18
N GLU A 123 16.87 3.87 0.93
CA GLU A 123 16.42 2.49 0.79
C GLU A 123 15.22 2.28 1.72
N TYR A 124 14.10 1.77 1.21
CA TYR A 124 12.89 1.64 2.00
C TYR A 124 12.00 0.46 1.60
N TYR A 125 11.09 0.09 2.50
CA TYR A 125 9.97 -0.80 2.21
C TYR A 125 8.76 -0.41 3.07
N ILE A 126 7.58 -0.83 2.65
CA ILE A 126 6.32 -0.54 3.34
C ILE A 126 5.75 -1.85 3.90
N ARG A 127 5.27 -1.82 5.14
CA ARG A 127 4.57 -2.91 5.80
C ARG A 127 3.17 -2.45 6.18
N ALA A 128 2.17 -3.28 5.86
CA ALA A 128 0.82 -3.11 6.37
C ALA A 128 0.39 -4.37 7.13
N GLU A 129 -0.34 -4.16 8.21
CA GLU A 129 -0.89 -5.21 9.07
C GLU A 129 -2.37 -4.90 9.34
N ASP A 130 -3.22 -5.92 9.26
CA ASP A 130 -4.64 -5.81 9.59
C ASP A 130 -4.92 -6.13 11.08
N VAL A 131 -6.17 -5.98 11.51
CA VAL A 131 -6.59 -6.29 12.89
C VAL A 131 -6.57 -7.78 13.24
N SER A 132 -6.46 -8.66 12.25
CA SER A 132 -6.41 -10.12 12.36
C SER A 132 -4.98 -10.66 12.39
N GLY A 133 -3.98 -9.79 12.18
CA GLY A 133 -2.56 -10.08 12.19
C GLY A 133 -2.01 -10.54 10.85
N ASN A 134 -2.75 -10.41 9.75
CA ASN A 134 -2.22 -10.67 8.41
C ASN A 134 -1.32 -9.50 7.99
N VAL A 135 -0.19 -9.82 7.36
CA VAL A 135 0.87 -8.85 7.04
C VAL A 135 1.22 -8.93 5.56
N VAL A 136 1.40 -7.77 4.94
CA VAL A 136 1.91 -7.63 3.57
C VAL A 136 3.09 -6.65 3.54
N LEU A 137 3.99 -6.87 2.58
CA LEU A 137 5.16 -6.02 2.36
C LEU A 137 5.20 -5.55 0.90
N LYS A 138 5.60 -4.29 0.69
CA LYS A 138 5.96 -3.72 -0.60
C LYS A 138 7.44 -3.31 -0.54
N GLY A 139 8.28 -4.04 -1.28
CA GLY A 139 9.73 -4.05 -1.05
C GLY A 139 10.11 -4.99 0.10
N PHE A 140 11.41 -5.21 0.31
CA PHE A 140 11.92 -6.06 1.41
C PHE A 140 13.26 -5.54 1.91
N ALA A 141 13.64 -5.81 3.16
CA ALA A 141 14.94 -5.40 3.68
C ALA A 141 16.15 -5.90 2.85
N PHE A 142 16.03 -7.06 2.18
CA PHE A 142 17.06 -7.64 1.31
C PHE A 142 16.94 -7.23 -0.16
N ARG A 143 15.84 -6.56 -0.55
CA ARG A 143 15.58 -5.99 -1.88
C ARG A 143 14.70 -4.74 -1.70
N PRO A 144 15.28 -3.66 -1.13
CA PRO A 144 14.52 -2.47 -0.83
C PRO A 144 14.10 -1.76 -2.12
N LEU A 145 13.12 -0.89 -1.98
CA LEU A 145 12.84 0.17 -2.94
C LEU A 145 13.87 1.28 -2.74
N GLU A 146 14.15 2.03 -3.80
CA GLU A 146 15.18 3.05 -3.80
C GLU A 146 14.61 4.39 -4.25
N ARG A 147 14.96 5.46 -3.53
CA ARG A 147 14.77 6.84 -3.97
C ARG A 147 16.10 7.57 -3.98
N ILE A 148 16.57 7.97 -5.15
CA ILE A 148 17.83 8.68 -5.32
C ILE A 148 17.65 10.13 -4.86
N LEU A 149 18.51 10.59 -3.96
CA LEU A 149 18.53 11.97 -3.48
C LEU A 149 19.46 12.81 -4.35
N ASP A 150 18.88 13.74 -5.09
CA ASP A 150 19.63 14.76 -5.81
C ASP A 150 20.07 15.87 -4.84
N ASP A 151 21.29 16.39 -5.02
CA ASP A 151 21.80 17.49 -4.21
C ASP A 151 20.90 18.74 -4.36
N PRO A 152 20.73 19.55 -3.30
CA PRO A 152 20.10 20.84 -3.45
C PRO A 152 20.94 21.63 -4.45
N THR A 153 20.35 21.93 -5.60
CA THR A 153 20.96 22.83 -6.58
C THR A 153 21.18 24.15 -5.85
N VAL A 154 22.45 24.48 -5.59
CA VAL A 154 22.82 25.82 -5.11
C VAL A 154 22.22 26.79 -6.13
N PRO A 155 21.33 27.72 -5.73
CA PRO A 155 20.91 28.76 -6.64
C PRO A 155 22.18 29.48 -7.07
N VAL A 156 22.55 29.32 -8.34
CA VAL A 156 23.60 30.10 -8.95
C VAL A 156 23.12 31.54 -8.82
N ASP A 157 23.85 32.34 -8.02
CA ASP A 157 23.66 33.79 -7.97
C ASP A 157 23.65 34.31 -9.42
N ASP A 158 22.46 34.62 -9.91
CA ASP A 158 22.25 35.34 -11.16
C ASP A 158 22.61 36.80 -10.89
N ALA A 159 23.92 37.05 -10.78
CA ALA A 159 24.51 38.37 -10.67
C ALA A 159 25.49 38.60 -11.82
N LEU A 160 25.01 38.46 -13.04
CA LEU A 160 25.45 39.29 -14.16
C LEU A 160 24.23 39.87 -14.86
N VAL A 161 23.80 41.01 -14.33
CA VAL A 161 22.97 41.98 -15.05
C VAL A 161 23.62 42.28 -16.40
N THR A 162 22.96 41.91 -17.48
CA THR A 162 23.03 42.64 -18.74
C THR A 162 21.60 42.74 -19.27
N GLU A 163 21.09 43.98 -19.25
CA GLU A 163 19.86 44.38 -19.90
C GLU A 163 19.76 43.84 -21.34
N ALA A 164 18.64 43.18 -21.66
CA ALA A 164 17.65 43.67 -22.61
C ALA A 164 16.77 42.51 -23.11
N ALA A 165 15.49 42.51 -22.71
CA ALA A 165 14.33 42.48 -23.59
C ALA A 165 13.09 42.04 -22.80
N ASP A 166 12.22 43.02 -22.58
CA ASP A 166 10.88 42.93 -22.04
C ASP A 166 10.01 41.98 -22.88
N THR A 167 9.58 40.87 -22.29
CA THR A 167 8.27 40.28 -22.60
C THR A 167 7.74 39.64 -21.33
N SER A 168 6.93 40.42 -20.63
CA SER A 168 6.06 39.99 -19.55
C SER A 168 5.09 38.88 -20.02
N VAL A 169 5.19 37.71 -19.40
CA VAL A 169 4.00 36.89 -19.10
C VAL A 169 4.12 36.47 -17.64
N ASP A 170 3.49 37.31 -16.81
CA ASP A 170 3.15 36.98 -15.44
C ASP A 170 1.91 36.08 -15.49
N THR A 171 1.99 34.87 -14.93
CA THR A 171 0.81 34.20 -14.36
C THR A 171 1.26 33.27 -13.24
N SER A 172 1.30 33.85 -12.04
CA SER A 172 0.57 33.41 -10.85
C SER A 172 0.49 31.90 -10.59
N GLY A 173 0.98 31.50 -9.42
CA GLY A 173 0.73 30.20 -8.81
C GLY A 173 -0.75 29.82 -8.82
N GLY A 174 -1.01 28.55 -9.11
CA GLY A 174 -2.35 27.99 -9.14
C GLY A 174 -2.31 26.52 -9.51
N LYS A 175 -2.82 25.68 -8.60
CA LYS A 175 -3.14 24.27 -8.79
C LYS A 175 -3.49 23.94 -10.24
N LEU A 176 -2.66 23.12 -10.89
CA LEU A 176 -2.96 22.59 -12.22
C LEU A 176 -4.13 21.61 -12.12
N ASN A 177 -5.31 22.06 -12.53
CA ASN A 177 -6.54 21.28 -12.60
C ASN A 177 -6.41 20.18 -13.65
N TRP A 178 -6.26 18.93 -13.19
CA TRP A 178 -6.30 17.66 -13.93
C TRP A 178 -7.43 17.55 -14.99
N TRP A 179 -8.52 18.30 -14.82
CA TRP A 179 -9.62 18.39 -15.79
C TRP A 179 -9.16 18.76 -17.21
N LEU A 180 -8.09 19.57 -17.39
CA LEU A 180 -7.70 20.09 -18.70
C LEU A 180 -7.11 19.03 -19.65
N VAL A 181 -6.65 17.89 -19.13
CA VAL A 181 -6.07 16.80 -19.95
C VAL A 181 -7.18 16.01 -20.68
N GLY A 182 -8.39 15.95 -20.13
CA GLY A 182 -9.52 15.23 -20.74
C GLY A 182 -10.11 15.89 -21.99
N LEU A 183 -9.90 17.20 -22.18
CA LEU A 183 -10.43 17.93 -23.34
C LEU A 183 -9.49 17.95 -24.55
N GLY A 184 -8.20 17.61 -24.35
CA GLY A 184 -7.19 17.58 -25.42
C GLY A 184 -7.25 16.31 -26.29
N VAL A 185 -7.73 15.20 -25.75
CA VAL A 185 -7.82 13.91 -26.47
C VAL A 185 -9.03 13.85 -27.42
N LEU A 186 -10.02 14.73 -27.26
CA LEU A 186 -11.17 14.82 -28.17
C LEU A 186 -10.85 15.58 -29.48
N ALA A 187 -9.71 16.26 -29.57
CA ALA A 187 -9.32 17.08 -30.73
C ALA A 187 -8.39 16.36 -31.74
N VAL A 188 -7.95 15.13 -31.45
CA VAL A 188 -7.06 14.34 -32.35
C VAL A 188 -7.80 13.14 -32.98
N GLY A 189 -9.09 12.96 -32.70
CA GLY A 189 -9.94 11.97 -33.35
C GLY A 189 -10.46 12.47 -34.70
N GLY A 190 -9.61 12.52 -35.74
CA GLY A 190 -10.03 13.12 -37.00
C GLY A 190 -9.14 12.92 -38.21
N LEU A 191 -8.51 11.76 -38.41
CA LEU A 191 -8.03 11.36 -39.75
C LEU A 191 -8.21 9.86 -39.95
N ALA A 192 -9.35 9.49 -40.55
CA ALA A 192 -9.53 8.21 -41.20
C ALA A 192 -9.70 8.42 -42.70
N ALA A 193 -8.90 7.68 -43.48
CA ALA A 193 -9.21 7.05 -44.77
C ALA A 193 -8.24 7.35 -45.93
N VAL A 194 -8.01 6.26 -46.69
CA VAL A 194 -7.42 6.06 -48.05
C VAL A 194 -5.89 5.98 -48.12
N ALA A 195 -5.22 4.97 -48.69
CA ALA A 195 -5.58 3.84 -49.57
C ALA A 195 -4.54 2.69 -49.37
N ALA A 196 -4.97 1.43 -49.23
CA ALA A 196 -4.84 0.36 -50.24
C ALA A 196 -3.51 0.32 -51.03
N ASP A 197 -2.67 -0.69 -50.78
CA ASP A 197 -2.35 -1.79 -51.71
C ASP A 197 -1.15 -2.63 -51.18
N GLY A 198 -1.07 -3.90 -51.58
CA GLY A 198 0.18 -4.66 -51.52
C GLY A 198 0.18 -5.87 -50.59
N GLY A 199 -0.38 -6.98 -51.05
CA GLY A 199 -0.25 -8.29 -50.43
C GLY A 199 1.18 -8.85 -50.45
N GLY A 200 1.47 -9.73 -49.50
CA GLY A 200 2.75 -10.44 -49.41
C GLY A 200 2.73 -11.45 -48.29
N SER A 201 2.30 -12.67 -48.62
CA SER A 201 2.34 -13.85 -47.76
C SER A 201 3.77 -14.24 -47.40
N SER A 202 4.10 -14.34 -46.12
CA SER A 202 5.06 -15.34 -45.62
C SER A 202 5.03 -15.40 -44.10
N ASP A 203 4.60 -16.55 -43.59
CA ASP A 203 4.78 -17.01 -42.22
C ASP A 203 6.21 -16.75 -41.74
N CYS A 204 6.38 -16.06 -40.62
CA CYS A 204 7.63 -16.03 -39.88
C CYS A 204 7.33 -16.18 -38.39
N ASN A 205 7.44 -17.43 -37.93
CA ASN A 205 7.48 -17.84 -36.54
C ASN A 205 8.68 -18.79 -36.37
N PRO A 206 9.64 -18.56 -35.45
CA PRO A 206 10.04 -17.31 -34.79
C PRO A 206 11.33 -16.72 -35.41
N CYS A 207 11.40 -15.39 -35.50
CA CYS A 207 12.62 -14.67 -35.92
C CYS A 207 13.61 -14.59 -34.76
N VAL A 208 14.78 -15.23 -34.92
CA VAL A 208 15.94 -15.06 -34.05
C VAL A 208 16.68 -13.80 -34.50
N VAL A 209 16.81 -12.81 -33.61
CA VAL A 209 17.66 -11.63 -33.82
C VAL A 209 19.05 -11.94 -33.26
N THR A 210 20.05 -12.02 -34.14
CA THR A 210 21.46 -12.18 -33.75
C THR A 210 22.09 -10.79 -33.71
N LEU A 211 22.53 -10.36 -32.53
CA LEU A 211 23.25 -9.09 -32.33
C LEU A 211 24.75 -9.39 -32.33
N ASP A 212 25.45 -8.95 -33.39
CA ASP A 212 26.91 -9.03 -33.46
C ASP A 212 27.50 -7.73 -32.87
N ILE A 213 28.31 -7.86 -31.83
CA ILE A 213 28.98 -6.72 -31.17
C ILE A 213 30.47 -6.82 -31.50
N GLU A 214 30.98 -5.90 -32.32
CA GLU A 214 32.39 -5.82 -32.65
C GLU A 214 33.16 -5.06 -31.55
N PRO A 215 34.30 -5.59 -31.05
CA PRO A 215 35.07 -4.92 -29.99
C PRO A 215 35.89 -3.73 -30.55
N PRO A 216 36.14 -2.70 -29.72
CA PRO A 216 36.88 -1.51 -30.12
C PRO A 216 38.37 -1.82 -30.38
N ARG A 217 38.92 -1.18 -31.41
CA ARG A 217 40.33 -1.26 -31.82
C ARG A 217 41.26 -0.50 -30.89
#